data_AF-J7RTQ6-F1
#
_entry.id   AF-J7RTQ6-F1
#
_cell.length_a   1.000
_cell.length_b   1.000
_cell.length_c   1.000
_cell.angle_alpha   90.00
_cell.angle_beta   90.00
_cell.angle_gamma   90.00
#
_symmetry.space_group_name_H-M   'P 1'
#
loop_
_entity.id
_entity.type
_entity.pdbx_description
1 polymer ?
#
loop_
_entity_poly.entity_id
_entity_poly.type
_entity_poly.pdbx_seq_one_letter_code
_entity_poly.pdbx_strand_id
1 'polypeptide(L)'
;MDKLKKNNNLKIKIIFFILLQIFFIFFLVVNFKTPLLGEDYALLYNGPFKDIGDYFSTIMAALEKQMSTWMVRMGNPLTIIWLSFDKSIYNIAVSFVSMIFFFLIFFYGNARKPNVNNLGDLIGFFVPASLMMFLSPSIGDLFFWCNGSLNYLWPLCILLLCAIPYRLYLSEKNINIKNPILIILYCIACFISGFTNENTPPVIITLVAALIIRDLYLKKKPPKWIVFSFISICAGWIGLVVNSTTRFRSMYYRNMFGLPEHATINELINNVLRVGYLFLKSGFAFVIIFLILSLLFIFILKSQKTENEFKYKHLFAENMFFILLTFISAAALVFAPYTELRSFTLIHTIILATISNLLVNLYEISSHKQRLGLSSISIITLLSTFLLFINIYNEYNDYYKFDTQRTCDIKSQVAAGKTTVCASKNFIENRTMNNREFYIYGNDLGQGGNFYSDYFGAKKIIWYDKIDSNIDPATINLSSESTDVNVELINGNSEQDNSSLLSDGIFNVSGWAIDKVAGNSPSKVFIKIDDKYYQARTVIREDVAKYFDNKKYKKAGFECSIPTKDIKKGKHKVTLCVISNDGEKRYEVDSGKSIEFK
;
A
#
# COMPACT_ATOMS: atom_id res chain seq x y z
N MET A 1 12.77 -16.63 -45.47
CA MET A 1 12.61 -15.51 -44.50
C MET A 1 11.31 -15.57 -43.70
N ASP A 2 10.17 -15.96 -44.30
CA ASP A 2 8.87 -15.95 -43.60
C ASP A 2 8.73 -16.98 -42.48
N LYS A 3 9.35 -18.16 -42.62
CA LYS A 3 9.39 -19.18 -41.56
C LYS A 3 10.16 -18.67 -40.32
N LEU A 4 11.26 -17.94 -40.51
CA LEU A 4 12.05 -17.34 -39.42
C LEU A 4 11.30 -16.18 -38.72
N LYS A 5 10.66 -15.28 -39.50
CA LYS A 5 9.80 -14.21 -38.94
C LYS A 5 8.62 -14.79 -38.16
N LYS A 6 7.96 -15.83 -38.69
CA LYS A 6 6.85 -16.53 -38.02
C LYS A 6 7.30 -17.19 -36.71
N ASN A 7 8.48 -17.81 -36.70
CA ASN A 7 9.06 -18.41 -35.49
C ASN A 7 9.41 -17.35 -34.42
N ASN A 8 9.95 -16.19 -34.81
CA ASN A 8 10.25 -15.11 -33.87
C ASN A 8 8.98 -14.49 -33.27
N ASN A 9 7.95 -14.26 -34.08
CA ASN A 9 6.65 -13.76 -33.58
C ASN A 9 6.03 -14.74 -32.56
N LEU A 10 6.10 -16.04 -32.83
CA LEU A 10 5.61 -17.07 -31.91
C LEU A 10 6.38 -17.04 -30.57
N LYS A 11 7.72 -16.92 -30.61
CA LYS A 11 8.54 -16.80 -29.39
C LYS A 11 8.15 -15.59 -28.55
N ILE A 12 8.01 -14.41 -29.17
CA ILE A 12 7.62 -13.17 -28.47
C ILE A 12 6.24 -13.35 -27.82
N LYS A 13 5.29 -13.94 -28.56
CA LYS A 13 3.95 -14.22 -28.04
C LYS A 13 3.99 -15.15 -26.83
N ILE A 14 4.78 -16.22 -26.88
CA ILE A 14 4.95 -17.15 -25.75
C ILE A 14 5.53 -16.42 -24.53
N ILE A 15 6.61 -15.64 -24.72
CA ILE A 15 7.23 -14.87 -23.64
C ILE A 15 6.23 -13.88 -23.03
N PHE A 16 5.45 -13.18 -23.87
CA PHE A 16 4.42 -12.25 -23.40
C PHE A 16 3.43 -12.93 -22.45
N PHE A 17 2.91 -14.10 -22.83
CA PHE A 17 1.95 -14.83 -21.97
C PHE A 17 2.60 -15.44 -20.73
N ILE A 18 3.85 -15.91 -20.80
CA ILE A 18 4.60 -16.38 -19.63
C ILE A 18 4.76 -15.24 -18.62
N LEU A 19 5.23 -14.07 -19.06
CA LEU A 19 5.38 -12.90 -18.19
C LEU A 19 4.04 -12.45 -17.61
N LEU A 20 2.96 -12.47 -18.41
CA LEU A 20 1.61 -12.15 -17.94
C LEU A 20 1.15 -13.12 -16.84
N GLN A 21 1.41 -14.42 -17.00
CA GLN A 21 1.11 -15.44 -16.00
C GLN A 21 1.96 -15.26 -14.73
N ILE A 22 3.25 -14.95 -14.85
CA ILE A 22 4.13 -14.68 -13.70
C ILE A 22 3.58 -13.51 -12.87
N PHE A 23 3.25 -12.39 -13.54
CA PHE A 23 2.64 -11.25 -12.85
C PHE A 23 1.31 -11.63 -12.20
N PHE A 24 0.41 -12.29 -12.92
CA PHE A 24 -0.88 -12.70 -12.37
C PHE A 24 -0.75 -13.63 -11.15
N ILE A 25 0.08 -14.67 -11.24
CA ILE A 25 0.33 -15.63 -10.16
C ILE A 25 0.96 -14.92 -8.96
N PHE A 26 1.88 -13.98 -9.18
CA PHE A 26 2.44 -13.17 -8.10
C PHE A 26 1.35 -12.42 -7.34
N PHE A 27 0.49 -11.65 -8.01
CA PHE A 27 -0.59 -10.94 -7.33
C PHE A 27 -1.55 -11.89 -6.63
N LEU A 28 -1.88 -13.02 -7.25
CA LEU A 28 -2.76 -14.03 -6.67
C LEU A 28 -2.19 -14.57 -5.37
N VAL A 29 -0.97 -15.10 -5.41
CA VAL A 29 -0.33 -15.74 -4.25
C VAL A 29 -0.14 -14.73 -3.12
N VAL A 30 0.33 -13.52 -3.41
CA VAL A 30 0.52 -12.49 -2.37
C VAL A 30 -0.82 -12.05 -1.78
N ASN A 31 -1.88 -11.84 -2.57
CA ASN A 31 -3.20 -11.50 -2.03
C ASN A 31 -3.78 -12.58 -1.11
N PHE A 32 -3.61 -13.86 -1.45
CA PHE A 32 -3.98 -14.98 -0.56
C PHE A 32 -3.17 -15.02 0.73
N LYS A 33 -1.95 -14.46 0.72
CA LYS A 33 -1.10 -14.30 1.90
C LYS A 33 -1.30 -12.98 2.63
N THR A 34 -2.16 -12.09 2.14
CA THR A 34 -2.53 -10.87 2.86
C THR A 34 -3.72 -11.16 3.76
N PRO A 35 -3.63 -11.02 5.09
CA PRO A 35 -4.79 -11.06 5.99
C PRO A 35 -5.75 -9.87 5.83
N LEU A 36 -6.88 -9.88 6.53
CA LEU A 36 -7.70 -8.67 6.69
C LEU A 36 -6.96 -7.65 7.56
N LEU A 37 -7.09 -6.37 7.24
CA LEU A 37 -6.33 -5.27 7.84
C LEU A 37 -7.21 -4.09 8.20
N GLY A 38 -6.97 -3.49 9.36
CA GLY A 38 -7.52 -2.17 9.73
C GLY A 38 -9.01 -2.01 9.42
N GLU A 39 -9.32 -1.08 8.50
CA GLU A 39 -10.69 -0.74 8.09
C GLU A 39 -11.46 -1.91 7.46
N ASP A 40 -10.78 -2.97 7.00
CA ASP A 40 -11.44 -4.20 6.55
C ASP A 40 -12.34 -4.76 7.65
N TYR A 41 -11.87 -4.75 8.91
CA TYR A 41 -12.66 -5.20 10.06
C TYR A 41 -13.81 -4.26 10.41
N ALA A 42 -13.69 -2.96 10.08
CA ALA A 42 -14.74 -1.99 10.34
C ALA A 42 -15.90 -2.08 9.34
N LEU A 43 -15.63 -2.61 8.14
CA LEU A 43 -16.58 -2.67 7.03
C LEU A 43 -17.10 -4.07 6.73
N LEU A 44 -16.48 -5.12 7.30
CA LEU A 44 -17.00 -6.48 7.13
C LEU A 44 -18.29 -6.71 7.91
N TYR A 45 -19.16 -7.53 7.35
CA TYR A 45 -20.26 -8.14 8.08
C TYR A 45 -19.80 -9.42 8.76
N ASN A 46 -20.06 -9.56 10.06
CA ASN A 46 -19.69 -10.74 10.84
C ASN A 46 -20.93 -11.62 11.06
N GLY A 47 -21.08 -12.67 10.24
CA GLY A 47 -22.14 -13.66 10.41
C GLY A 47 -22.56 -14.35 9.10
N PRO A 48 -23.18 -15.54 9.19
CA PRO A 48 -23.78 -16.17 8.02
C PRO A 48 -25.07 -15.44 7.62
N PHE A 49 -25.30 -15.30 6.32
CA PHE A 49 -26.60 -14.88 5.79
C PHE A 49 -27.58 -16.06 5.83
N LYS A 50 -28.81 -15.81 6.29
CA LYS A 50 -29.86 -16.84 6.31
C LYS A 50 -30.30 -17.25 4.91
N ASP A 51 -30.49 -16.25 4.05
CA ASP A 51 -30.90 -16.39 2.66
C ASP A 51 -30.50 -15.14 1.85
N ILE A 52 -30.88 -15.11 0.57
CA ILE A 52 -30.54 -14.01 -0.33
C ILE A 52 -31.27 -12.69 0.03
N GLY A 53 -32.47 -12.75 0.63
CA GLY A 53 -33.20 -11.58 1.09
C GLY A 53 -32.53 -10.94 2.30
N ASP A 54 -32.09 -11.76 3.26
CA ASP A 54 -31.30 -11.35 4.42
C ASP A 54 -29.99 -10.68 3.98
N TYR A 55 -29.29 -11.27 2.99
CA TYR A 55 -28.12 -10.67 2.35
C TYR A 55 -28.41 -9.26 1.83
N PHE A 56 -29.42 -9.10 0.97
CA PHE A 56 -29.70 -7.79 0.37
C PHE A 56 -30.11 -6.76 1.42
N SER A 57 -30.95 -7.14 2.38
CA SER A 57 -31.38 -6.22 3.46
C SER A 57 -30.20 -5.76 4.33
N THR A 58 -29.32 -6.68 4.72
CA THR A 58 -28.14 -6.42 5.55
C THR A 58 -27.13 -5.54 4.82
N ILE A 59 -26.80 -5.89 3.57
CA ILE A 59 -25.82 -5.15 2.78
C ILE A 59 -26.35 -3.76 2.44
N MET A 60 -27.62 -3.61 2.07
CA MET A 60 -28.21 -2.30 1.80
C MET A 60 -28.21 -1.41 3.05
N ALA A 61 -28.53 -1.96 4.22
CA ALA A 61 -28.47 -1.22 5.48
C ALA A 61 -27.03 -0.78 5.82
N ALA A 62 -26.03 -1.65 5.60
CA ALA A 62 -24.63 -1.31 5.79
C ALA A 62 -24.17 -0.20 4.83
N LEU A 63 -24.57 -0.29 3.56
CA LEU A 63 -24.30 0.72 2.53
C LEU A 63 -24.95 2.07 2.87
N GLU A 64 -26.22 2.08 3.26
CA GLU A 64 -26.95 3.29 3.65
C GLU A 64 -26.33 3.94 4.88
N LYS A 65 -25.99 3.14 5.91
CA LYS A 65 -25.28 3.63 7.09
C LYS A 65 -23.95 4.26 6.70
N GLN A 66 -23.16 3.60 5.85
CA GLN A 66 -21.85 4.10 5.47
C GLN A 66 -21.92 5.39 4.64
N MET A 67 -22.85 5.44 3.68
CA MET A 67 -23.08 6.61 2.82
C MET A 67 -23.75 7.77 3.53
N SER A 68 -24.45 7.54 4.65
CA SER A 68 -25.09 8.59 5.46
C SER A 68 -24.21 9.10 6.61
N THR A 69 -23.23 8.31 7.09
CA THR A 69 -22.42 8.67 8.27
C THR A 69 -20.96 8.99 7.97
N TRP A 70 -20.33 8.37 6.96
CA TRP A 70 -18.87 8.48 6.79
C TRP A 70 -18.44 8.96 5.41
N MET A 71 -18.76 8.24 4.33
CA MET A 71 -18.42 8.69 2.98
C MET A 71 -19.25 8.01 1.88
N VAL A 72 -19.53 8.79 0.83
CA VAL A 72 -20.18 8.33 -0.41
C VAL A 72 -19.18 7.90 -1.50
N ARG A 73 -17.86 7.97 -1.24
CA ARG A 73 -16.85 7.48 -2.19
C ARG A 73 -17.09 6.01 -2.49
N MET A 74 -16.90 5.62 -3.74
CA MET A 74 -17.14 4.27 -4.25
C MET A 74 -16.40 3.17 -3.48
N GLY A 75 -15.24 3.46 -2.90
CA GLY A 75 -14.40 2.43 -2.29
C GLY A 75 -15.03 1.69 -1.12
N ASN A 76 -15.65 2.40 -0.18
CA ASN A 76 -16.24 1.75 0.99
C ASN A 76 -17.47 0.89 0.66
N PRO A 77 -18.41 1.35 -0.20
CA PRO A 77 -19.45 0.48 -0.76
C PRO A 77 -18.89 -0.79 -1.40
N LEU A 78 -17.82 -0.67 -2.20
CA LEU A 78 -17.17 -1.84 -2.79
C LEU A 78 -16.59 -2.76 -1.71
N THR A 79 -15.97 -2.23 -0.65
CA THR A 79 -15.44 -3.04 0.46
C THR A 79 -16.54 -3.81 1.18
N ILE A 80 -17.67 -3.17 1.49
CA ILE A 80 -18.82 -3.83 2.12
C ILE A 80 -19.33 -4.99 1.23
N ILE A 81 -19.45 -4.76 -0.08
CA ILE A 81 -19.91 -5.78 -1.03
C ILE A 81 -18.89 -6.91 -1.14
N TRP A 82 -17.60 -6.61 -1.33
CA TRP A 82 -16.58 -7.64 -1.52
C TRP A 82 -16.31 -8.47 -0.26
N LEU A 83 -16.36 -7.84 0.92
CA LEU A 83 -16.18 -8.53 2.21
C LEU A 83 -17.45 -9.21 2.71
N SER A 84 -18.57 -9.11 1.98
CA SER A 84 -19.74 -9.98 2.20
C SER A 84 -19.52 -11.40 1.67
N PHE A 85 -18.52 -11.58 0.80
CA PHE A 85 -18.08 -12.89 0.30
C PHE A 85 -16.83 -13.37 1.06
N ASP A 86 -16.52 -14.65 0.89
CA ASP A 86 -15.22 -15.17 1.33
C ASP A 86 -14.08 -14.40 0.64
N LYS A 87 -13.07 -14.03 1.44
CA LYS A 87 -11.96 -13.19 0.97
C LYS A 87 -11.22 -13.80 -0.23
N SER A 88 -11.22 -15.13 -0.39
CA SER A 88 -10.62 -15.80 -1.55
C SER A 88 -11.17 -15.30 -2.89
N ILE A 89 -12.47 -14.96 -2.96
CA ILE A 89 -13.10 -14.46 -4.17
C ILE A 89 -12.56 -13.06 -4.50
N TYR A 90 -12.46 -12.19 -3.49
CA TYR A 90 -11.83 -10.88 -3.63
C TYR A 90 -10.36 -11.01 -4.06
N ASN A 91 -9.58 -11.93 -3.48
CA ASN A 91 -8.17 -12.13 -3.80
C ASN A 91 -7.96 -12.51 -5.30
N ILE A 92 -8.84 -13.34 -5.85
CA ILE A 92 -8.84 -13.67 -7.28
C ILE A 92 -9.20 -12.41 -8.10
N ALA A 93 -10.25 -11.70 -7.71
CA ALA A 93 -10.74 -10.54 -8.44
C ALA A 93 -9.73 -9.38 -8.49
N VAL A 94 -9.09 -9.04 -7.36
CA VAL A 94 -8.07 -7.98 -7.31
C VAL A 94 -6.84 -8.34 -8.15
N SER A 95 -6.51 -9.63 -8.28
CA SER A 95 -5.42 -10.10 -9.15
C SER A 95 -5.73 -9.82 -10.64
N PHE A 96 -6.98 -10.02 -11.07
CA PHE A 96 -7.43 -9.61 -12.40
C PHE A 96 -7.45 -8.09 -12.56
N VAL A 97 -7.94 -7.34 -11.58
CA VAL A 97 -7.96 -5.87 -11.62
C VAL A 97 -6.54 -5.30 -11.69
N SER A 98 -5.58 -5.92 -11.01
CA SER A 98 -4.16 -5.56 -11.11
C SER A 98 -3.63 -5.74 -12.53
N MET A 99 -4.04 -6.81 -13.24
CA MET A 99 -3.68 -6.97 -14.66
C MET A 99 -4.37 -5.94 -15.54
N ILE A 100 -5.67 -5.68 -15.32
CA ILE A 100 -6.42 -4.64 -16.03
C ILE A 100 -5.72 -3.29 -15.88
N PHE A 101 -5.24 -2.97 -14.68
CA PHE A 101 -4.49 -1.75 -14.42
C PHE A 101 -3.25 -1.60 -15.32
N PHE A 102 -2.43 -2.64 -15.47
CA PHE A 102 -1.28 -2.60 -16.38
C PHE A 102 -1.67 -2.53 -17.85
N PHE A 103 -2.78 -3.19 -18.24
CA PHE A 103 -3.36 -3.00 -19.57
C PHE A 103 -3.80 -1.56 -19.82
N LEU A 104 -4.38 -0.89 -18.81
CA LEU A 104 -4.78 0.51 -18.90
C LEU A 104 -3.58 1.43 -19.05
N ILE A 105 -2.47 1.20 -18.35
CA ILE A 105 -1.22 1.95 -18.54
C ILE A 105 -0.78 1.88 -20.02
N PHE A 106 -0.68 0.67 -20.57
CA PHE A 106 -0.30 0.50 -21.98
C PHE A 106 -1.30 1.17 -22.92
N PHE A 107 -2.60 0.98 -22.67
CA PHE A 107 -3.67 1.49 -23.53
C PHE A 107 -3.71 3.01 -23.55
N TYR A 108 -3.58 3.68 -22.40
CA TYR A 108 -3.57 5.13 -22.33
C TYR A 108 -2.34 5.73 -23.02
N GLY A 109 -1.20 5.06 -22.95
CA GLY A 109 0.01 5.47 -23.67
C GLY A 109 -0.15 5.37 -25.18
N ASN A 110 -0.72 4.26 -25.67
CA ASN A 110 -0.65 3.89 -27.08
C ASN A 110 -1.99 4.00 -27.84
N ALA A 111 -3.08 4.33 -27.14
CA ALA A 111 -4.45 4.34 -27.64
C ALA A 111 -4.90 3.00 -28.27
N ARG A 112 -4.27 1.87 -27.92
CA ARG A 112 -4.54 0.54 -28.49
C ARG A 112 -4.15 -0.55 -27.51
N LYS A 113 -4.66 -1.76 -27.74
CA LYS A 113 -4.18 -2.98 -27.06
C LYS A 113 -2.75 -3.35 -27.51
N PRO A 114 -1.95 -4.02 -26.65
CA PRO A 114 -0.63 -4.51 -27.03
C PRO A 114 -0.74 -5.59 -28.11
N ASN A 115 0.16 -5.52 -29.09
CA ASN A 115 0.40 -6.57 -30.07
C ASN A 115 1.39 -7.57 -29.47
N VAL A 116 0.87 -8.70 -29.03
CA VAL A 116 1.65 -9.78 -28.38
C VAL A 116 2.76 -10.39 -29.26
N ASN A 117 2.79 -10.08 -30.55
CA ASN A 117 3.85 -10.53 -31.46
C ASN A 117 4.98 -9.50 -31.63
N ASN A 118 4.88 -8.31 -31.01
CA ASN A 118 5.84 -7.22 -31.16
C ASN A 118 6.68 -7.04 -29.88
N LEU A 119 8.01 -7.03 -30.02
CA LEU A 119 8.92 -6.92 -28.87
C LEU A 119 8.88 -5.52 -28.22
N GLY A 120 8.71 -4.46 -29.02
CA GLY A 120 8.54 -3.10 -28.51
C GLY A 120 7.29 -2.97 -27.64
N ASP A 121 6.20 -3.64 -28.00
CA ASP A 121 4.99 -3.70 -27.19
C ASP A 121 5.16 -4.52 -25.91
N LEU A 122 5.91 -5.63 -25.98
CA LEU A 122 6.27 -6.41 -24.79
C LEU A 122 7.06 -5.54 -23.80
N ILE A 123 8.07 -4.83 -24.28
CA ILE A 123 8.86 -3.88 -23.49
C ILE A 123 7.96 -2.76 -22.95
N GLY A 124 7.17 -2.14 -23.82
CA GLY A 124 6.25 -1.07 -23.47
C GLY A 124 5.16 -1.47 -22.50
N PHE A 125 4.86 -2.76 -22.35
CA PHE A 125 3.92 -3.26 -21.35
C PHE A 125 4.62 -3.58 -20.01
N PHE A 126 5.62 -4.45 -20.05
CA PHE A 126 6.19 -5.01 -18.81
C PHE A 126 7.21 -4.11 -18.13
N VAL A 127 7.89 -3.19 -18.85
CA VAL A 127 8.80 -2.23 -18.20
C VAL A 127 8.01 -1.22 -17.37
N PRO A 128 6.96 -0.54 -17.87
CA PRO A 128 6.14 0.33 -17.01
C PRO A 128 5.47 -0.43 -15.85
N ALA A 129 5.02 -1.67 -16.07
CA ALA A 129 4.50 -2.51 -14.99
C ALA A 129 5.55 -2.77 -13.91
N SER A 130 6.79 -3.07 -14.30
CA SER A 130 7.92 -3.25 -13.39
C SER A 130 8.27 -1.96 -12.65
N LEU A 131 8.31 -0.83 -13.34
CA LEU A 131 8.58 0.48 -12.72
C LEU A 131 7.53 0.83 -11.66
N MET A 132 6.25 0.49 -11.90
CA MET A 132 5.22 0.64 -10.87
C MET A 132 5.55 -0.16 -9.61
N MET A 133 6.01 -1.40 -9.76
CA MET A 133 6.36 -2.26 -8.63
C MET A 133 7.58 -1.75 -7.85
N PHE A 134 8.57 -1.18 -8.52
CA PHE A 134 9.78 -0.66 -7.86
C PHE A 134 9.59 0.68 -7.19
N LEU A 135 8.90 1.59 -7.86
CA LEU A 135 8.99 3.02 -7.56
C LEU A 135 7.75 3.55 -6.83
N SER A 136 6.62 2.84 -6.85
CA SER A 136 5.44 3.30 -6.15
C SER A 136 5.57 3.02 -4.64
N PRO A 137 5.53 4.06 -3.78
CA PRO A 137 5.71 3.90 -2.33
C PRO A 137 4.49 3.30 -1.62
N SER A 138 3.44 2.93 -2.36
CA SER A 138 2.17 2.48 -1.81
C SER A 138 1.64 1.22 -2.49
N ILE A 139 2.52 0.38 -3.05
CA ILE A 139 2.13 -0.88 -3.69
C ILE A 139 1.34 -1.80 -2.75
N GLY A 140 1.67 -1.83 -1.44
CA GLY A 140 0.91 -2.56 -0.42
C GLY A 140 -0.53 -2.07 -0.27
N ASP A 141 -0.71 -0.74 -0.14
CA ASP A 141 -2.02 -0.11 -0.05
C ASP A 141 -2.86 -0.32 -1.34
N LEU A 142 -2.21 -0.31 -2.52
CA LEU A 142 -2.89 -0.35 -3.81
C LEU A 142 -3.29 -1.76 -4.26
N PHE A 143 -2.42 -2.75 -4.07
CA PHE A 143 -2.58 -4.07 -4.69
C PHE A 143 -2.90 -5.19 -3.70
N PHE A 144 -2.66 -5.01 -2.40
CA PHE A 144 -2.73 -6.09 -1.41
C PHE A 144 -3.69 -5.81 -0.25
N TRP A 145 -3.75 -4.59 0.25
CA TRP A 145 -4.74 -4.21 1.26
C TRP A 145 -6.13 -4.11 0.62
N CYS A 146 -7.12 -4.83 1.18
CA CYS A 146 -8.47 -4.91 0.63
C CYS A 146 -9.14 -3.54 0.49
N ASN A 147 -9.41 -2.86 1.61
CA ASN A 147 -10.04 -1.55 1.59
C ASN A 147 -9.20 -0.50 0.85
N GLY A 148 -7.86 -0.59 0.95
CA GLY A 148 -6.94 0.28 0.22
C GLY A 148 -7.09 0.15 -1.30
N SER A 149 -7.06 -1.07 -1.83
CA SER A 149 -7.23 -1.31 -3.27
C SER A 149 -8.62 -0.87 -3.75
N LEU A 150 -9.66 -1.13 -2.96
CA LEU A 150 -11.04 -0.81 -3.31
C LEU A 150 -11.30 0.70 -3.26
N ASN A 151 -10.52 1.46 -2.49
CA ASN A 151 -10.57 2.92 -2.46
C ASN A 151 -9.69 3.63 -3.50
N TYR A 152 -8.73 2.95 -4.13
CA TYR A 152 -7.76 3.61 -5.02
C TYR A 152 -7.56 2.87 -6.34
N LEU A 153 -7.15 1.60 -6.32
CA LEU A 153 -6.88 0.83 -7.54
C LEU A 153 -8.16 0.58 -8.35
N TRP A 154 -9.21 0.08 -7.70
CA TRP A 154 -10.47 -0.25 -8.37
C TRP A 154 -11.19 1.00 -8.91
N PRO A 155 -11.38 2.07 -8.12
CA PRO A 155 -12.04 3.28 -8.61
C PRO A 155 -11.25 3.91 -9.76
N LEU A 156 -9.91 3.89 -9.69
CA LEU A 156 -9.07 4.35 -10.80
C LEU A 156 -9.26 3.49 -12.06
N CYS A 157 -9.27 2.16 -11.93
CA CYS A 157 -9.52 1.27 -13.08
C CYS A 157 -10.91 1.52 -13.68
N ILE A 158 -11.95 1.68 -12.84
CA ILE A 158 -13.31 1.99 -13.29
C ILE A 158 -13.35 3.32 -14.04
N LEU A 159 -12.73 4.37 -13.49
CA LEU A 159 -12.63 5.70 -14.11
C LEU A 159 -11.95 5.62 -15.48
N LEU A 160 -10.81 4.94 -15.56
CA LEU A 160 -10.03 4.80 -16.79
C LEU A 160 -10.73 3.89 -17.83
N LEU A 161 -11.38 2.80 -17.41
CA LEU A 161 -12.20 1.98 -18.31
C LEU A 161 -13.35 2.81 -18.90
N CYS A 162 -14.04 3.59 -18.07
CA CYS A 162 -15.10 4.49 -18.52
C CYS A 162 -14.57 5.57 -19.48
N ALA A 163 -13.31 6.00 -19.34
CA ALA A 163 -12.70 7.03 -20.16
C ALA A 163 -11.98 6.51 -21.43
N ILE A 164 -11.98 5.19 -21.69
CA ILE A 164 -11.44 4.60 -22.93
C ILE A 164 -12.01 5.25 -24.21
N PRO A 165 -13.34 5.46 -24.36
CA PRO A 165 -13.88 6.12 -25.54
C PRO A 165 -13.29 7.52 -25.75
N TYR A 166 -13.11 8.32 -24.70
CA TYR A 166 -12.48 9.64 -24.83
C TYR A 166 -11.04 9.55 -25.31
N ARG A 167 -10.25 8.58 -24.80
CA ARG A 167 -8.88 8.35 -25.25
C ARG A 167 -8.81 7.99 -26.73
N LEU A 168 -9.70 7.11 -27.19
CA LEU A 168 -9.80 6.72 -28.60
C LEU A 168 -10.20 7.91 -29.48
N TYR A 169 -11.13 8.75 -29.00
CA TYR A 169 -11.60 9.93 -29.72
C TYR A 169 -10.52 11.01 -29.85
N LEU A 170 -9.70 11.16 -28.82
CA LEU A 170 -8.54 12.05 -28.85
C LEU A 170 -7.56 11.65 -29.96
N SER A 171 -7.28 10.35 -30.12
CA SER A 171 -6.45 9.80 -31.20
C SER A 171 -7.20 9.62 -32.53
N GLU A 172 -8.32 10.32 -32.72
CA GLU A 172 -9.11 10.33 -33.96
C GLU A 172 -9.57 8.93 -34.43
N LYS A 173 -9.73 7.99 -33.51
CA LYS A 173 -10.25 6.66 -33.84
C LYS A 173 -11.77 6.67 -33.91
N ASN A 174 -12.31 5.87 -34.83
CA ASN A 174 -13.75 5.72 -34.99
C ASN A 174 -14.37 5.04 -33.76
N ILE A 175 -15.40 5.69 -33.20
CA ILE A 175 -16.15 5.19 -32.04
C ILE A 175 -17.61 5.02 -32.43
N ASN A 176 -18.15 3.83 -32.20
CA ASN A 176 -19.52 3.48 -32.56
C ASN A 176 -20.48 3.55 -31.37
N ILE A 177 -20.59 4.71 -30.71
CA ILE A 177 -21.59 4.97 -29.67
C ILE A 177 -22.66 5.89 -30.27
N LYS A 178 -23.55 5.30 -31.08
CA LYS A 178 -24.64 6.03 -31.76
C LYS A 178 -26.02 5.61 -31.25
N ASN A 179 -26.16 4.37 -30.77
CA ASN A 179 -27.42 3.85 -30.26
C ASN A 179 -27.81 4.60 -28.95
N PRO A 180 -29.03 5.16 -28.85
CA PRO A 180 -29.48 5.86 -27.65
C PRO A 180 -29.37 5.05 -26.35
N ILE A 181 -29.63 3.73 -26.40
CA ILE A 181 -29.51 2.85 -25.23
C ILE A 181 -28.05 2.77 -24.78
N LEU A 182 -27.11 2.64 -25.72
CA LEU A 182 -25.68 2.63 -25.39
C LEU A 182 -25.23 3.98 -24.81
N ILE A 183 -25.80 5.09 -25.27
CA ILE A 183 -25.53 6.42 -24.68
C ILE A 183 -26.03 6.46 -23.23
N ILE A 184 -27.25 6.00 -22.96
CA ILE A 184 -27.82 5.97 -21.60
C ILE A 184 -26.96 5.11 -20.67
N LEU A 185 -26.60 3.89 -21.10
CA LEU A 185 -25.74 3.00 -20.31
C LEU A 185 -24.36 3.63 -20.08
N TYR A 186 -23.80 4.31 -21.08
CA TYR A 186 -22.52 5.00 -20.94
C TYR A 186 -22.61 6.20 -19.98
N CYS A 187 -23.71 6.96 -20.01
CA CYS A 187 -23.97 8.00 -19.03
C CYS A 187 -24.04 7.42 -17.61
N ILE A 188 -24.78 6.33 -17.38
CA ILE A 188 -24.84 5.68 -16.05
C ILE A 188 -23.43 5.30 -15.58
N ALA A 189 -22.61 4.70 -16.45
CA ALA A 189 -21.22 4.38 -16.13
C ALA A 189 -20.39 5.63 -15.80
N CYS A 190 -20.53 6.71 -16.58
CA CYS A 190 -19.84 7.98 -16.33
C CYS A 190 -20.28 8.64 -15.01
N PHE A 191 -21.58 8.63 -14.68
CA PHE A 191 -22.10 9.11 -13.41
C PHE A 191 -21.46 8.36 -12.24
N ILE A 192 -21.49 7.02 -12.30
CA ILE A 192 -20.89 6.15 -11.27
C ILE A 192 -19.37 6.43 -11.15
N SER A 193 -18.66 6.60 -12.27
CA SER A 193 -17.22 6.92 -12.25
C SER A 193 -16.90 8.28 -11.60
N GLY A 194 -17.86 9.19 -11.51
CA GLY A 194 -17.74 10.45 -10.79
C GLY A 194 -17.61 10.30 -9.27
N PHE A 195 -18.05 9.16 -8.70
CA PHE A 195 -17.98 8.86 -7.27
C PHE A 195 -16.66 8.18 -6.83
N THR A 196 -15.64 8.15 -7.68
CA THR A 196 -14.38 7.44 -7.42
C THR A 196 -13.55 8.09 -6.29
N ASN A 197 -12.74 9.10 -6.59
CA ASN A 197 -12.04 9.91 -5.58
C ASN A 197 -12.09 11.39 -6.00
N GLU A 198 -12.19 12.34 -5.07
CA GLU A 198 -12.42 13.76 -5.39
C GLU A 198 -11.36 14.35 -6.34
N ASN A 199 -10.13 13.82 -6.30
CA ASN A 199 -9.02 14.29 -7.12
C ASN A 199 -8.88 13.60 -8.49
N THR A 200 -9.64 12.53 -8.82
CA THR A 200 -9.41 11.76 -10.06
C THR A 200 -10.40 12.08 -11.21
N PRO A 201 -11.73 12.16 -11.03
CA PRO A 201 -12.66 12.58 -12.08
C PRO A 201 -12.38 13.94 -12.71
N PRO A 202 -11.91 14.99 -11.98
CA PRO A 202 -11.59 16.28 -12.58
C PRO A 202 -10.68 16.19 -13.80
N VAL A 203 -9.72 15.26 -13.80
CA VAL A 203 -8.80 15.05 -14.95
C VAL A 203 -9.58 14.59 -16.20
N ILE A 204 -10.52 13.65 -16.03
CA ILE A 204 -11.35 13.15 -17.14
C ILE A 204 -12.37 14.21 -17.56
N ILE A 205 -12.98 14.93 -16.61
CA ILE A 205 -13.89 16.06 -16.89
C ILE A 205 -13.18 17.09 -17.76
N THR A 206 -11.95 17.49 -17.41
CA THR A 206 -11.18 18.45 -18.21
C THR A 206 -10.79 17.89 -19.58
N LEU A 207 -10.42 16.62 -19.68
CA LEU A 207 -10.18 15.96 -20.97
C LEU A 207 -11.40 16.08 -21.89
N VAL A 208 -12.59 15.74 -21.37
CA VAL A 208 -13.83 15.75 -22.15
C VAL A 208 -14.21 17.17 -22.53
N ALA A 209 -14.08 18.14 -21.62
CA ALA A 209 -14.27 19.55 -21.90
C ALA A 209 -13.34 20.03 -23.03
N ALA A 210 -12.05 19.67 -22.97
CA ALA A 210 -11.09 20.00 -24.01
C ALA A 210 -11.45 19.38 -25.38
N LEU A 211 -11.96 18.14 -25.40
CA LEU A 211 -12.45 17.50 -26.63
C LEU A 211 -13.67 18.22 -27.23
N ILE A 212 -14.62 18.63 -26.39
CA ILE A 212 -15.78 19.42 -26.82
C ILE A 212 -15.32 20.77 -27.38
N ILE A 213 -14.45 21.49 -26.65
CA ILE A 213 -13.91 22.79 -27.07
C ILE A 213 -13.16 22.65 -28.40
N ARG A 214 -12.33 21.61 -28.55
CA ARG A 214 -11.62 21.29 -29.79
C ARG A 214 -12.60 21.13 -30.95
N ASP A 215 -13.65 20.32 -30.78
CA ASP A 215 -14.62 20.08 -31.85
C ASP A 215 -15.35 21.36 -32.24
N LEU A 216 -15.77 22.17 -31.26
CA LEU A 216 -16.39 23.48 -31.49
C LEU A 216 -15.45 24.45 -32.22
N TYR A 217 -14.17 24.52 -31.81
CA TYR A 217 -13.14 25.32 -32.46
C TYR A 217 -12.93 24.89 -33.92
N LEU A 218 -12.94 23.58 -34.17
CA LEU A 218 -12.86 22.99 -35.52
C LEU A 218 -14.19 23.08 -36.29
N LYS A 219 -15.20 23.78 -35.76
CA LYS A 219 -16.54 23.93 -36.34
C LYS A 219 -17.25 22.59 -36.61
N LYS A 220 -16.88 21.54 -35.86
CA LYS A 220 -17.52 20.22 -35.86
C LYS A 220 -18.57 20.18 -34.73
N LYS A 221 -19.69 19.49 -34.95
CA LYS A 221 -20.66 19.23 -33.88
C LYS A 221 -20.12 18.12 -32.97
N PRO A 222 -19.90 18.36 -31.66
CA PRO A 222 -19.49 17.31 -30.75
C PRO A 222 -20.49 16.15 -30.76
N PRO A 223 -20.04 14.88 -30.80
CA PRO A 223 -20.92 13.73 -30.72
C PRO A 223 -21.81 13.78 -29.48
N LYS A 224 -23.10 13.42 -29.63
CA LYS A 224 -24.07 13.43 -28.52
C LYS A 224 -23.59 12.65 -27.30
N TRP A 225 -22.96 11.49 -27.52
CA TRP A 225 -22.47 10.65 -26.43
C TRP A 225 -21.44 11.38 -25.56
N ILE A 226 -20.55 12.21 -26.15
CA ILE A 226 -19.55 13.00 -25.41
C ILE A 226 -20.23 14.07 -24.55
N VAL A 227 -21.23 14.76 -25.09
CA VAL A 227 -21.91 15.84 -24.38
C VAL A 227 -22.74 15.30 -23.20
N PHE A 228 -23.52 14.23 -23.43
CA PHE A 228 -24.33 13.65 -22.36
C PHE A 228 -23.48 12.98 -21.29
N SER A 229 -22.42 12.27 -21.68
CA SER A 229 -21.53 11.63 -20.72
C SER A 229 -20.70 12.65 -19.93
N PHE A 230 -20.35 13.80 -20.53
CA PHE A 230 -19.73 14.94 -19.83
C PHE A 230 -20.63 15.47 -18.70
N ILE A 231 -21.89 15.76 -18.99
CA ILE A 231 -22.86 16.20 -17.97
C ILE A 231 -22.99 15.15 -16.87
N SER A 232 -23.00 13.88 -17.27
CA SER A 232 -23.17 12.75 -16.35
C SER A 232 -22.00 12.56 -15.38
N ILE A 233 -20.74 12.59 -15.86
CA ILE A 233 -19.57 12.52 -14.97
C ILE A 233 -19.45 13.76 -14.08
N CYS A 234 -19.80 14.96 -14.59
CA CYS A 234 -19.87 16.17 -13.78
C CYS A 234 -20.90 16.03 -12.65
N ALA A 235 -22.10 15.53 -12.95
CA ALA A 235 -23.14 15.31 -11.95
C ALA A 235 -22.69 14.31 -10.86
N GLY A 236 -22.02 13.22 -11.25
CA GLY A 236 -21.48 12.26 -10.29
C GLY A 236 -20.40 12.85 -9.38
N TRP A 237 -19.44 13.59 -9.97
CA TRP A 237 -18.37 14.23 -9.19
C TRP A 237 -18.89 15.34 -8.27
N ILE A 238 -19.84 16.18 -8.74
CA ILE A 238 -20.50 17.18 -7.90
C ILE A 238 -21.27 16.49 -6.76
N GLY A 239 -21.98 15.40 -7.07
CA GLY A 239 -22.68 14.59 -6.08
C GLY A 239 -21.76 14.05 -4.99
N LEU A 240 -20.53 13.66 -5.32
CA LEU A 240 -19.50 13.26 -4.36
C LEU A 240 -19.01 14.43 -3.50
N VAL A 241 -18.62 15.56 -4.12
CA VAL A 241 -17.94 16.66 -3.42
C VAL A 241 -18.90 17.47 -2.55
N VAL A 242 -20.15 17.65 -2.98
CA VAL A 242 -21.16 18.43 -2.25
C VAL A 242 -21.84 17.60 -1.15
N ASN A 243 -21.67 16.27 -1.15
CA ASN A 243 -22.31 15.40 -0.17
C ASN A 243 -21.96 15.80 1.28
N SER A 244 -22.97 15.79 2.16
CA SER A 244 -22.82 16.13 3.58
C SER A 244 -21.80 15.22 4.29
N THR A 245 -21.69 13.95 3.91
CA THR A 245 -20.70 13.03 4.49
C THR A 245 -19.27 13.36 4.10
N THR A 246 -19.05 13.83 2.87
CA THR A 246 -17.73 14.35 2.44
C THR A 246 -17.32 15.53 3.30
N ARG A 247 -18.26 16.43 3.62
CA ARG A 247 -18.03 17.57 4.54
C ARG A 247 -17.75 17.09 5.96
N PHE A 248 -18.56 16.17 6.49
CA PHE A 248 -18.37 15.60 7.83
C PHE A 248 -16.98 14.96 7.99
N ARG A 249 -16.58 14.11 7.04
CA ARG A 249 -15.26 13.48 7.03
C ARG A 249 -14.14 14.52 6.96
N SER A 250 -14.30 15.56 6.16
CA SER A 250 -13.32 16.66 6.13
C SER A 250 -13.21 17.36 7.48
N MET A 251 -14.32 17.62 8.18
CA MET A 251 -14.29 18.23 9.53
C MET A 251 -13.64 17.30 10.55
N TYR A 252 -13.95 16.00 10.50
CA TYR A 252 -13.33 15.01 11.38
C TYR A 252 -11.80 15.07 11.31
N TYR A 253 -11.24 15.03 10.09
CA TYR A 253 -9.78 15.12 9.92
C TYR A 253 -9.23 16.50 10.29
N ARG A 254 -9.96 17.59 10.01
CA ARG A 254 -9.54 18.93 10.43
C ARG A 254 -9.40 19.01 11.95
N ASN A 255 -10.40 18.56 12.69
CA ASN A 255 -10.38 18.52 14.14
C ASN A 255 -9.25 17.62 14.66
N MET A 256 -9.07 16.45 14.05
CA MET A 256 -8.00 15.49 14.40
C MET A 256 -6.60 16.09 14.24
N PHE A 257 -6.38 16.92 13.23
CA PHE A 257 -5.09 17.57 12.98
C PHE A 257 -4.97 18.97 13.60
N GLY A 258 -5.95 19.40 14.42
CA GLY A 258 -5.95 20.74 15.03
C GLY A 258 -6.05 21.88 14.01
N LEU A 259 -6.68 21.64 12.86
CA LEU A 259 -6.87 22.61 11.79
C LEU A 259 -8.19 23.38 11.97
N PRO A 260 -8.27 24.64 11.48
CA PRO A 260 -9.52 25.40 11.46
C PRO A 260 -10.63 24.69 10.68
N GLU A 261 -11.90 24.97 11.03
CA GLU A 261 -13.08 24.37 10.39
C GLU A 261 -13.12 24.61 8.87
N HIS A 262 -12.63 25.76 8.43
CA HIS A 262 -12.51 26.12 7.02
C HIS A 262 -11.05 26.30 6.62
N ALA A 263 -10.72 25.90 5.39
CA ALA A 263 -9.40 26.11 4.82
C ALA A 263 -9.05 27.61 4.81
N THR A 264 -7.95 27.96 5.47
CA THR A 264 -7.40 29.32 5.41
C THR A 264 -6.50 29.45 4.19
N ILE A 265 -6.26 30.68 3.72
CA ILE A 265 -5.34 30.94 2.60
C ILE A 265 -3.93 30.43 2.93
N ASN A 266 -3.47 30.63 4.18
CA ASN A 266 -2.17 30.14 4.63
C ASN A 266 -2.09 28.60 4.61
N GLU A 267 -3.16 27.91 5.01
CA GLU A 267 -3.25 26.45 4.90
C GLU A 267 -3.14 26.00 3.44
N LEU A 268 -3.85 26.66 2.51
CA LEU A 268 -3.80 26.31 1.10
C LEU A 268 -2.40 26.50 0.50
N ILE A 269 -1.69 27.59 0.85
CA ILE A 269 -0.30 27.81 0.44
C ILE A 269 0.61 26.68 0.98
N ASN A 270 0.47 26.34 2.27
CA ASN A 270 1.22 25.24 2.87
C ASN A 270 0.89 23.89 2.21
N ASN A 271 -0.37 23.67 1.85
CA ASN A 271 -0.81 22.46 1.16
C ASN A 271 -0.22 22.37 -0.25
N VAL A 272 -0.03 23.48 -0.98
CA VAL A 272 0.68 23.46 -2.27
C VAL A 272 2.11 22.94 -2.09
N LEU A 273 2.85 23.47 -1.12
CA LEU A 273 4.22 23.02 -0.83
C LEU A 273 4.24 21.55 -0.39
N ARG A 274 3.30 21.15 0.47
CA ARG A 274 3.16 19.76 0.94
C ARG A 274 2.86 18.81 -0.21
N VAL A 275 1.89 19.12 -1.06
CA VAL A 275 1.53 18.30 -2.23
C VAL A 275 2.71 18.19 -3.20
N GLY A 276 3.42 19.30 -3.45
CA GLY A 276 4.63 19.29 -4.26
C GLY A 276 5.73 18.40 -3.68
N TYR A 277 6.01 18.52 -2.37
CA TYR A 277 6.96 17.67 -1.66
C TYR A 277 6.56 16.18 -1.72
N LEU A 278 5.30 15.85 -1.44
CA LEU A 278 4.81 14.47 -1.45
C LEU A 278 4.80 13.88 -2.86
N PHE A 279 4.50 14.68 -3.89
CA PHE A 279 4.64 14.28 -5.28
C PHE A 279 6.09 13.92 -5.61
N LEU A 280 7.05 14.78 -5.27
CA LEU A 280 8.47 14.49 -5.50
C LEU A 280 8.91 13.26 -4.70
N LYS A 281 8.51 13.16 -3.42
CA LYS A 281 8.82 12.01 -2.58
C LYS A 281 8.27 10.69 -3.15
N SER A 282 7.08 10.72 -3.76
CA SER A 282 6.42 9.51 -4.27
C SER A 282 6.71 9.19 -5.73
N GLY A 283 7.11 10.17 -6.54
CA GLY A 283 7.15 10.04 -7.99
C GLY A 283 8.36 10.64 -8.70
N PHE A 284 9.35 11.17 -7.99
CA PHE A 284 10.54 11.79 -8.60
C PHE A 284 11.27 10.84 -9.56
N ALA A 285 11.38 9.56 -9.22
CA ALA A 285 11.99 8.56 -10.09
C ALA A 285 11.23 8.37 -11.42
N PHE A 286 9.90 8.37 -11.39
CA PHE A 286 9.09 8.32 -12.62
C PHE A 286 9.35 9.53 -13.51
N VAL A 287 9.45 10.72 -12.91
CA VAL A 287 9.73 11.97 -13.64
C VAL A 287 11.11 11.94 -14.30
N ILE A 288 12.16 11.52 -13.58
CA ILE A 288 13.50 11.39 -14.14
C ILE A 288 13.50 10.43 -15.33
N ILE A 289 12.93 9.24 -15.17
CA ILE A 289 12.91 8.23 -16.24
C ILE A 289 12.17 8.77 -17.46
N PHE A 290 11.03 9.43 -17.24
CA PHE A 290 10.27 10.10 -18.27
C PHE A 290 11.12 11.16 -19.02
N LEU A 291 11.83 12.02 -18.30
CA LEU A 291 12.69 13.05 -18.89
C LEU A 291 13.83 12.45 -19.71
N ILE A 292 14.53 11.43 -19.17
CA ILE A 292 15.62 10.73 -19.87
C ILE A 292 15.10 10.10 -21.17
N LEU A 293 13.99 9.36 -21.10
CA LEU A 293 13.41 8.72 -22.29
C LEU A 293 12.91 9.74 -23.31
N SER A 294 12.38 10.88 -22.85
CA SER A 294 11.95 11.97 -23.74
C SER A 294 13.14 12.58 -24.48
N LEU A 295 14.25 12.85 -23.78
CA LEU A 295 15.48 13.37 -24.39
C LEU A 295 16.06 12.37 -25.40
N LEU A 296 16.13 11.08 -25.02
CA LEU A 296 16.59 10.01 -25.91
C LEU A 296 15.69 9.90 -27.15
N PHE A 297 14.38 10.00 -26.98
CA PHE A 297 13.42 9.94 -28.08
C PHE A 297 13.61 11.09 -29.06
N ILE A 298 13.72 12.32 -28.57
CA ILE A 298 13.95 13.51 -29.40
C ILE A 298 15.29 13.39 -30.15
N PHE A 299 16.35 12.96 -29.47
CA PHE A 299 17.66 12.77 -30.07
C PHE A 299 17.63 11.73 -31.20
N ILE A 300 17.05 10.55 -30.94
CA ILE A 300 16.99 9.47 -31.93
C ILE A 300 16.10 9.87 -33.11
N LEU A 301 14.94 10.48 -32.84
CA LEU A 301 14.01 10.93 -33.88
C LEU A 301 14.67 11.89 -34.87
N LYS A 302 15.46 12.85 -34.37
CA LYS A 302 16.24 13.77 -35.21
C LYS A 302 17.36 13.06 -35.98
N SER A 303 18.04 12.09 -35.35
CA SER A 303 19.17 11.39 -35.97
C SER A 303 18.76 10.46 -37.13
N GLN A 304 17.59 9.83 -37.05
CA GLN A 304 17.17 8.79 -37.99
C GLN A 304 16.44 9.33 -39.24
N LYS A 305 16.17 10.65 -39.34
CA LYS A 305 15.44 11.30 -40.45
C LYS A 305 14.21 10.49 -40.92
N THR A 306 13.37 10.08 -39.97
CA THR A 306 12.24 9.18 -40.22
C THR A 306 11.14 9.88 -41.02
N GLU A 307 10.63 9.28 -42.11
CA GLU A 307 9.52 9.85 -42.91
C GLU A 307 8.24 10.13 -42.09
N ASN A 308 8.05 9.41 -40.98
CA ASN A 308 6.90 9.55 -40.08
C ASN A 308 7.14 10.53 -38.90
N GLU A 309 8.11 11.44 -39.00
CA GLU A 309 8.45 12.38 -37.91
C GLU A 309 7.23 13.15 -37.37
N PHE A 310 6.32 13.58 -38.25
CA PHE A 310 5.11 14.30 -37.86
C PHE A 310 4.20 13.48 -36.93
N LYS A 311 3.98 12.20 -37.25
CA LYS A 311 3.20 11.26 -36.43
C LYS A 311 3.80 11.11 -35.02
N TYR A 312 5.13 10.98 -34.94
CA TYR A 312 5.83 10.84 -33.67
C TYR A 312 5.77 12.10 -32.81
N LYS A 313 5.88 13.29 -33.42
CA LYS A 313 5.70 14.58 -32.73
C LYS A 313 4.28 14.75 -32.20
N HIS A 314 3.27 14.41 -33.00
CA HIS A 314 1.88 14.46 -32.58
C HIS A 314 1.61 13.56 -31.37
N LEU A 315 2.09 12.32 -31.41
CA LEU A 315 1.92 11.36 -30.33
C LEU A 315 2.64 11.79 -29.05
N PHE A 316 3.83 12.39 -29.18
CA PHE A 316 4.52 13.01 -28.04
C PHE A 316 3.71 14.17 -27.43
N ALA A 317 3.14 15.04 -28.26
CA ALA A 317 2.30 16.15 -27.81
C ALA A 317 1.02 15.68 -27.10
N GLU A 318 0.35 14.63 -27.60
CA GLU A 318 -0.79 14.02 -26.92
C GLU A 318 -0.43 13.55 -25.50
N ASN A 319 0.73 12.90 -25.34
CA ASN A 319 1.16 12.45 -24.02
C ASN A 319 1.54 13.61 -23.09
N MET A 320 2.17 14.67 -23.62
CA MET A 320 2.44 15.89 -22.84
C MET A 320 1.14 16.51 -22.36
N PHE A 321 0.11 16.56 -23.20
CA PHE A 321 -1.21 17.02 -22.82
C PHE A 321 -1.80 16.19 -21.68
N PHE A 322 -1.68 14.85 -21.70
CA PHE A 322 -2.12 14.01 -20.60
C PHE A 322 -1.37 14.27 -19.29
N ILE A 323 -0.04 14.44 -19.33
CA ILE A 323 0.74 14.81 -18.15
C ILE A 323 0.25 16.15 -17.60
N LEU A 324 0.02 17.14 -18.47
CA LEU A 324 -0.49 18.46 -18.06
C LEU A 324 -1.85 18.36 -17.37
N LEU A 325 -2.76 17.51 -17.87
CA LEU A 325 -4.06 17.28 -17.23
C LEU A 325 -3.92 16.70 -15.81
N THR A 326 -2.86 15.97 -15.51
CA THR A 326 -2.68 15.36 -14.17
C THR A 326 -2.38 16.39 -13.07
N PHE A 327 -1.91 17.59 -13.41
CA PHE A 327 -1.76 18.69 -12.45
C PHE A 327 -3.10 19.12 -11.84
N ILE A 328 -4.22 18.86 -12.53
CA ILE A 328 -5.57 19.11 -11.99
C ILE A 328 -5.86 18.17 -10.82
N SER A 329 -5.37 16.93 -10.90
CA SER A 329 -5.46 16.00 -9.78
C SER A 329 -4.63 16.48 -8.59
N ALA A 330 -3.40 16.95 -8.82
CA ALA A 330 -2.57 17.52 -7.77
C ALA A 330 -3.20 18.79 -7.16
N ALA A 331 -3.79 19.67 -7.98
CA ALA A 331 -4.50 20.86 -7.53
C ALA A 331 -5.70 20.51 -6.63
N ALA A 332 -6.46 19.46 -6.97
CA ALA A 332 -7.56 18.99 -6.13
C ALA A 332 -7.09 18.52 -4.75
N LEU A 333 -5.87 17.96 -4.64
CA LEU A 333 -5.29 17.52 -3.36
C LEU A 333 -4.90 18.68 -2.44
N VAL A 334 -4.73 19.90 -2.95
CA VAL A 334 -4.43 21.10 -2.14
C VAL A 334 -5.56 21.43 -1.17
N PHE A 335 -6.80 21.08 -1.53
CA PHE A 335 -7.98 21.32 -0.69
C PHE A 335 -8.18 20.25 0.40
N ALA A 336 -7.38 19.17 0.39
CA ALA A 336 -7.51 18.11 1.38
C ALA A 336 -6.80 18.48 2.69
N PRO A 337 -7.41 18.21 3.87
CA PRO A 337 -6.78 18.48 5.17
C PRO A 337 -5.46 17.72 5.35
N TYR A 338 -5.36 16.52 4.76
CA TYR A 338 -4.13 15.73 4.68
C TYR A 338 -4.03 15.06 3.30
N THR A 339 -2.83 14.59 2.93
CA THR A 339 -2.58 13.93 1.64
C THR A 339 -1.76 12.68 1.86
N GLU A 340 -2.23 11.56 1.32
CA GLU A 340 -1.50 10.29 1.35
C GLU A 340 -0.76 10.04 0.04
N LEU A 341 0.35 9.29 0.10
CA LEU A 341 1.19 9.01 -1.08
C LEU A 341 0.42 8.27 -2.19
N ARG A 342 -0.52 7.38 -1.83
CA ARG A 342 -1.38 6.67 -2.79
C ARG A 342 -2.36 7.57 -3.54
N SER A 343 -2.62 8.80 -3.08
CA SER A 343 -3.49 9.73 -3.81
C SER A 343 -2.89 10.20 -5.14
N PHE A 344 -1.58 10.04 -5.33
CA PHE A 344 -0.87 10.37 -6.58
C PHE A 344 -0.93 9.26 -7.64
N THR A 345 -1.64 8.14 -7.39
CA THR A 345 -1.66 6.97 -8.27
C THR A 345 -2.10 7.30 -9.71
N LEU A 346 -3.10 8.16 -9.90
CA LEU A 346 -3.51 8.60 -11.24
C LEU A 346 -2.36 9.32 -11.97
N ILE A 347 -1.65 10.23 -11.29
CA ILE A 347 -0.51 10.97 -11.85
C ILE A 347 0.59 9.99 -12.27
N HIS A 348 0.97 9.05 -11.39
CA HIS A 348 1.96 8.01 -11.71
C HIS A 348 1.52 7.13 -12.88
N THR A 349 0.24 6.76 -12.94
CA THR A 349 -0.33 5.94 -14.03
C THR A 349 -0.17 6.61 -15.39
N ILE A 350 -0.43 7.93 -15.48
CA ILE A 350 -0.33 8.67 -16.73
C ILE A 350 1.13 8.92 -17.13
N ILE A 351 2.03 9.15 -16.18
CA ILE A 351 3.49 9.21 -16.46
C ILE A 351 3.97 7.86 -17.00
N LEU A 352 3.56 6.75 -16.38
CA LEU A 352 3.89 5.39 -16.83
C LEU A 352 3.30 5.06 -18.20
N ALA A 353 2.08 5.55 -18.49
CA ALA A 353 1.48 5.44 -19.81
C ALA A 353 2.32 6.17 -20.87
N THR A 354 2.87 7.33 -20.52
CA THR A 354 3.76 8.08 -21.41
C THR A 354 5.09 7.36 -21.61
N ILE A 355 5.67 6.82 -20.54
CA ILE A 355 6.87 5.96 -20.61
C ILE A 355 6.61 4.74 -21.51
N SER A 356 5.46 4.08 -21.38
CA SER A 356 5.04 2.98 -22.25
C SER A 356 5.10 3.36 -23.72
N ASN A 357 4.49 4.50 -24.06
CA ASN A 357 4.48 5.00 -25.42
C ASN A 357 5.89 5.35 -25.94
N LEU A 358 6.70 6.04 -25.12
CA LEU A 358 8.08 6.36 -25.47
C LEU A 358 8.88 5.10 -25.76
N LEU A 359 8.77 4.06 -24.92
CA LEU A 359 9.50 2.80 -25.12
C LEU A 359 9.09 2.08 -26.41
N VAL A 360 7.79 2.02 -26.71
CA VAL A 360 7.28 1.40 -27.96
C VAL A 360 7.85 2.13 -29.18
N ASN A 361 7.73 3.46 -29.21
CA ASN A 361 8.16 4.26 -30.36
C ASN A 361 9.70 4.30 -30.47
N LEU A 362 10.41 4.41 -29.35
CA LEU A 362 11.87 4.32 -29.30
C LEU A 362 12.34 3.02 -29.92
N TYR A 363 11.73 1.89 -29.54
CA TYR A 363 12.09 0.60 -30.11
C TYR A 363 11.83 0.56 -31.63
N GLU A 364 10.72 1.11 -32.09
CA GLU A 364 10.34 1.17 -33.51
C GLU A 364 11.36 1.96 -34.35
N ILE A 365 11.74 3.16 -33.92
CA ILE A 365 12.65 4.04 -34.68
C ILE A 365 14.14 3.74 -34.46
N SER A 366 14.49 2.94 -33.45
CA SER A 366 15.87 2.65 -33.10
C SER A 366 16.57 1.75 -34.12
N SER A 367 17.87 1.98 -34.32
CA SER A 367 18.77 1.07 -35.02
C SER A 367 18.91 -0.28 -34.31
N HIS A 368 19.44 -1.30 -34.99
CA HIS A 368 19.62 -2.64 -34.41
C HIS A 368 20.42 -2.63 -33.10
N LYS A 369 21.54 -1.89 -33.03
CA LYS A 369 22.37 -1.79 -31.81
C LYS A 369 21.61 -1.14 -30.65
N GLN A 370 20.84 -0.08 -30.93
CA GLN A 370 20.00 0.60 -29.92
C GLN A 370 18.87 -0.30 -29.42
N ARG A 371 18.23 -1.08 -30.31
CA ARG A 371 17.21 -2.07 -29.93
C ARG A 371 17.79 -3.17 -29.03
N LEU A 372 19.01 -3.62 -29.29
CA LEU A 372 19.70 -4.55 -28.40
C LEU A 372 19.92 -3.93 -27.02
N GLY A 373 20.41 -2.69 -26.94
CA GLY A 373 20.58 -1.97 -25.68
C GLY A 373 19.28 -1.83 -24.88
N LEU A 374 18.19 -1.37 -25.54
CA LEU A 374 16.86 -1.28 -24.93
C LEU A 374 16.36 -2.65 -24.44
N SER A 375 16.58 -3.70 -25.21
CA SER A 375 16.18 -5.06 -24.83
C SER A 375 16.97 -5.56 -23.63
N SER A 376 18.29 -5.33 -23.58
CA SER A 376 19.14 -5.71 -22.44
C SER A 376 18.72 -5.00 -21.15
N ILE A 377 18.48 -3.68 -21.21
CA ILE A 377 17.98 -2.93 -20.04
C ILE A 377 16.62 -3.46 -19.61
N SER A 378 15.73 -3.76 -20.56
CA SER A 378 14.41 -4.33 -20.26
C SER A 378 14.51 -5.69 -19.58
N ILE A 379 15.43 -6.55 -20.03
CA ILE A 379 15.68 -7.86 -19.40
C ILE A 379 16.19 -7.67 -17.96
N ILE A 380 17.16 -6.78 -17.74
CA ILE A 380 17.67 -6.48 -16.39
C ILE A 380 16.53 -6.01 -15.49
N THR A 381 15.70 -5.07 -15.96
CA THR A 381 14.53 -4.59 -15.20
C THR A 381 13.59 -5.74 -14.85
N LEU A 382 13.28 -6.63 -15.79
CA LEU A 382 12.39 -7.78 -15.55
C LEU A 382 12.97 -8.80 -14.57
N LEU A 383 14.27 -9.10 -14.67
CA LEU A 383 14.95 -9.99 -13.73
C LEU A 383 14.94 -9.38 -12.32
N SER A 384 15.23 -8.09 -12.20
CA SER A 384 15.12 -7.38 -10.93
C SER A 384 13.70 -7.43 -10.38
N THR A 385 12.66 -7.27 -11.23
CA THR A 385 11.25 -7.35 -10.80
C THR A 385 10.95 -8.73 -10.21
N PHE A 386 11.49 -9.79 -10.80
CA PHE A 386 11.30 -11.14 -10.27
C PHE A 386 11.95 -11.32 -8.89
N LEU A 387 13.15 -10.76 -8.68
CA LEU A 387 13.77 -10.73 -7.34
C LEU A 387 12.93 -9.94 -6.34
N LEU A 388 12.38 -8.80 -6.74
CA LEU A 388 11.45 -8.02 -5.92
C LEU A 388 10.20 -8.84 -5.55
N PHE A 389 9.64 -9.60 -6.50
CA PHE A 389 8.48 -10.46 -6.24
C PHE A 389 8.78 -11.53 -5.18
N ILE A 390 9.96 -12.15 -5.23
CA ILE A 390 10.39 -13.11 -4.21
C ILE A 390 10.46 -12.44 -2.84
N ASN A 391 11.06 -11.25 -2.75
CA ASN A 391 11.17 -10.51 -1.49
C ASN A 391 9.80 -10.14 -0.91
N ILE A 392 8.90 -9.61 -1.74
CA ILE A 392 7.53 -9.27 -1.31
C ILE A 392 6.79 -10.54 -0.87
N TYR A 393 6.91 -11.64 -1.61
CA TYR A 393 6.28 -12.90 -1.24
C TYR A 393 6.75 -13.40 0.12
N ASN A 394 8.07 -13.39 0.37
CA ASN A 394 8.62 -13.84 1.65
C ASN A 394 8.08 -12.98 2.81
N GLU A 395 8.09 -11.66 2.65
CA GLU A 395 7.57 -10.72 3.66
C GLU A 395 6.09 -10.97 3.98
N TYR A 396 5.24 -11.11 2.95
CA TYR A 396 3.82 -11.39 3.14
C TYR A 396 3.56 -12.80 3.68
N ASN A 397 4.37 -13.79 3.32
CA ASN A 397 4.23 -15.15 3.83
C ASN A 397 4.61 -15.24 5.32
N ASP A 398 5.64 -14.52 5.75
CA ASP A 398 6.01 -14.44 7.16
C ASP A 398 4.96 -13.70 7.96
N TYR A 399 4.43 -12.60 7.40
CA TYR A 399 3.31 -11.88 8.01
C TYR A 399 2.05 -12.75 8.11
N TYR A 400 1.73 -13.54 7.07
CA TYR A 400 0.60 -14.46 7.06
C TYR A 400 0.70 -15.51 8.15
N LYS A 401 1.87 -16.14 8.31
CA LYS A 401 2.11 -17.14 9.38
C LYS A 401 1.93 -16.50 10.76
N PHE A 402 2.49 -15.31 10.95
CA PHE A 402 2.35 -14.57 12.20
C PHE A 402 0.88 -14.26 12.51
N ASP A 403 0.13 -13.72 11.55
CA ASP A 403 -1.28 -13.36 11.76
C ASP A 403 -2.14 -14.61 11.99
N THR A 404 -1.88 -15.69 11.26
CA THR A 404 -2.57 -16.98 11.46
C THR A 404 -2.37 -17.48 12.89
N GLN A 405 -1.13 -17.46 13.40
CA GLN A 405 -0.88 -17.86 14.79
C GLN A 405 -1.60 -16.94 15.78
N ARG A 406 -1.49 -15.62 15.60
CA ARG A 406 -2.16 -14.63 16.46
C ARG A 406 -3.67 -14.85 16.51
N THR A 407 -4.30 -15.04 15.37
CA THR A 407 -5.76 -15.22 15.28
C THR A 407 -6.20 -16.55 15.88
N CYS A 408 -5.41 -17.62 15.73
CA CYS A 408 -5.62 -18.88 16.45
C CYS A 408 -5.52 -18.70 17.98
N ASP A 409 -4.53 -17.96 18.47
CA ASP A 409 -4.34 -17.69 19.91
C ASP A 409 -5.48 -16.84 20.49
N ILE A 410 -6.01 -15.89 19.73
CA ILE A 410 -7.18 -15.10 20.14
C ILE A 410 -8.41 -16.01 20.20
N LYS A 411 -8.68 -16.76 19.13
CA LYS A 411 -9.84 -17.67 19.05
C LYS A 411 -9.84 -18.71 20.19
N SER A 412 -8.68 -19.27 20.52
CA SER A 412 -8.56 -20.24 21.62
C SER A 412 -8.84 -19.62 23.00
N GLN A 413 -8.37 -18.40 23.24
CA GLN A 413 -8.65 -17.66 24.47
C GLN A 413 -10.15 -17.31 24.61
N VAL A 414 -10.78 -16.85 23.52
CA VAL A 414 -12.22 -16.56 23.51
C VAL A 414 -13.05 -17.84 23.71
N ALA A 415 -12.69 -18.93 23.04
CA ALA A 415 -13.36 -20.23 23.22
C ALA A 415 -13.23 -20.77 24.66
N ALA A 416 -12.16 -20.42 25.37
CA ALA A 416 -11.98 -20.69 26.79
C ALA A 416 -12.77 -19.75 27.73
N GLY A 417 -13.67 -18.91 27.18
CA GLY A 417 -14.53 -18.00 27.94
C GLY A 417 -13.86 -16.69 28.37
N LYS A 418 -12.65 -16.38 27.88
CA LYS A 418 -11.95 -15.13 28.23
C LYS A 418 -12.55 -13.95 27.47
N THR A 419 -12.89 -12.88 28.20
CA THR A 419 -13.40 -11.63 27.62
C THR A 419 -12.28 -10.61 27.35
N THR A 420 -11.18 -10.69 28.09
CA THR A 420 -9.94 -9.96 27.85
C THR A 420 -8.88 -10.95 27.40
N VAL A 421 -8.31 -10.76 26.21
CA VAL A 421 -7.37 -11.70 25.59
C VAL A 421 -6.03 -11.03 25.31
N CYS A 422 -4.93 -11.80 25.37
CA CYS A 422 -3.60 -11.30 25.05
C CYS A 422 -3.21 -11.72 23.64
N ALA A 423 -2.77 -10.77 22.81
CA ALA A 423 -2.35 -11.02 21.43
C ALA A 423 -1.03 -10.31 21.10
N SER A 424 -0.24 -10.93 20.25
CA SER A 424 1.08 -10.43 19.91
C SER A 424 1.01 -9.36 18.80
N LYS A 425 1.82 -8.31 18.92
CA LYS A 425 2.09 -7.29 17.90
C LYS A 425 3.31 -7.71 17.11
N ASN A 426 3.25 -7.60 15.79
CA ASN A 426 4.43 -7.78 14.96
C ASN A 426 5.15 -6.44 14.85
N PHE A 427 6.37 -6.33 15.33
CA PHE A 427 7.18 -5.12 15.18
C PHE A 427 8.36 -5.44 14.26
N ILE A 428 8.14 -5.36 12.94
CA ILE A 428 9.22 -5.49 11.97
C ILE A 428 9.58 -4.09 11.48
N GLU A 429 10.65 -3.52 12.05
CA GLU A 429 11.11 -2.14 11.77
C GLU A 429 11.55 -1.92 10.31
N ASN A 430 11.86 -2.99 9.57
CA ASN A 430 12.44 -2.94 8.22
C ASN A 430 11.61 -3.67 7.16
N ARG A 431 10.28 -3.57 7.22
CA ARG A 431 9.44 -4.09 6.14
C ARG A 431 9.56 -3.26 4.88
N THR A 432 9.57 -3.93 3.72
CA THR A 432 9.51 -3.27 2.42
C THR A 432 8.17 -2.54 2.26
N MET A 433 7.14 -2.96 3.00
CA MET A 433 5.75 -2.54 2.84
C MET A 433 5.06 -2.16 4.16
N ASN A 434 4.30 -1.06 4.14
CA ASN A 434 3.34 -0.76 5.20
C ASN A 434 2.09 -1.64 5.00
N ASN A 435 1.86 -2.58 5.92
CA ASN A 435 0.68 -3.46 5.92
C ASN A 435 -0.46 -2.93 6.79
N ARG A 436 -0.40 -1.67 7.25
CA ARG A 436 -1.49 -1.00 7.99
C ARG A 436 -1.94 -1.71 9.26
N GLU A 437 -1.10 -2.60 9.81
CA GLU A 437 -1.44 -3.38 11.00
C GLU A 437 -1.57 -2.52 12.26
N PHE A 438 -1.00 -1.31 12.26
CA PHE A 438 -1.16 -0.38 13.38
C PHE A 438 -2.63 -0.02 13.63
N TYR A 439 -3.49 -0.06 12.60
CA TYR A 439 -4.93 0.14 12.79
C TYR A 439 -5.56 -1.00 13.59
N ILE A 440 -5.02 -2.22 13.53
CA ILE A 440 -5.52 -3.36 14.32
C ILE A 440 -5.25 -3.15 15.81
N TYR A 441 -4.12 -2.51 16.13
CA TYR A 441 -3.66 -2.38 17.51
C TYR A 441 -4.40 -1.30 18.31
N GLY A 442 -5.17 -0.45 17.62
CA GLY A 442 -5.58 0.83 18.16
C GLY A 442 -4.40 1.81 18.17
N ASN A 443 -4.67 3.06 17.81
CA ASN A 443 -3.74 4.16 18.01
C ASN A 443 -4.23 5.07 19.15
N ASP A 444 -3.36 5.97 19.63
CA ASP A 444 -3.70 7.02 20.60
C ASP A 444 -4.81 7.97 20.10
N LEU A 445 -5.25 7.78 18.86
CA LEU A 445 -6.25 8.58 18.15
C LEU A 445 -7.62 7.84 18.08
N GLY A 446 -7.77 6.71 18.77
CA GLY A 446 -9.04 5.98 18.91
C GLY A 446 -9.50 5.20 17.66
N GLN A 447 -8.64 5.04 16.65
CA GLN A 447 -9.00 4.32 15.43
C GLN A 447 -8.57 2.85 15.48
N GLY A 448 -9.52 1.95 15.17
CA GLY A 448 -9.28 0.58 14.71
C GLY A 448 -9.11 -0.53 15.77
N GLY A 449 -9.09 -0.21 17.07
CA GLY A 449 -8.96 -1.22 18.14
C GLY A 449 -10.22 -2.09 18.34
N ASN A 450 -11.40 -1.47 18.38
CA ASN A 450 -12.63 -2.18 18.78
C ASN A 450 -13.15 -3.12 17.68
N PHE A 451 -13.08 -2.74 16.40
CA PHE A 451 -13.59 -3.59 15.32
C PHE A 451 -12.89 -4.94 15.24
N TYR A 452 -11.57 -4.98 15.52
CA TYR A 452 -10.82 -6.23 15.56
C TYR A 452 -11.22 -7.09 16.76
N SER A 453 -11.36 -6.49 17.96
CA SER A 453 -11.80 -7.24 19.14
C SER A 453 -13.23 -7.76 18.99
N ASP A 454 -14.14 -6.93 18.48
CA ASP A 454 -15.54 -7.24 18.22
C ASP A 454 -15.68 -8.39 17.22
N TYR A 455 -14.83 -8.40 16.17
CA TYR A 455 -14.80 -9.48 15.19
C TYR A 455 -14.54 -10.85 15.82
N PHE A 456 -13.62 -10.93 16.80
CA PHE A 456 -13.34 -12.16 17.53
C PHE A 456 -14.28 -12.42 18.72
N GLY A 457 -15.19 -11.49 19.05
CA GLY A 457 -16.04 -11.58 20.24
C GLY A 457 -15.31 -11.31 21.56
N ALA A 458 -14.13 -10.67 21.51
CA ALA A 458 -13.41 -10.23 22.69
C ALA A 458 -13.83 -8.80 23.09
N LYS A 459 -13.99 -8.53 24.38
CA LYS A 459 -14.26 -7.16 24.87
C LYS A 459 -13.02 -6.27 24.82
N LYS A 460 -11.84 -6.88 24.99
CA LYS A 460 -10.55 -6.17 24.99
C LYS A 460 -9.43 -7.10 24.54
N ILE A 461 -8.56 -6.59 23.68
CA ILE A 461 -7.30 -7.23 23.32
C ILE A 461 -6.15 -6.45 23.95
N ILE A 462 -5.36 -7.15 24.75
CA ILE A 462 -4.14 -6.63 25.35
C ILE A 462 -2.97 -7.02 24.44
N TRP A 463 -2.28 -6.01 23.92
CA TRP A 463 -1.26 -6.19 22.90
C TRP A 463 0.16 -6.15 23.44
N TYR A 464 0.96 -7.17 23.16
CA TYR A 464 2.37 -7.25 23.57
C TYR A 464 3.30 -7.40 22.36
N ASP A 465 4.52 -6.89 22.42
CA ASP A 465 5.46 -7.01 21.31
C ASP A 465 5.95 -8.45 21.16
N LYS A 466 5.70 -9.06 19.99
CA LYS A 466 6.37 -10.30 19.61
C LYS A 466 7.74 -9.93 19.06
N ILE A 467 8.78 -10.43 19.70
CA ILE A 467 10.12 -10.29 19.18
C ILE A 467 10.58 -11.68 18.79
N ASP A 468 10.52 -11.99 17.49
CA ASP A 468 10.94 -13.28 16.95
C ASP A 468 12.47 -13.42 17.14
N SER A 469 12.86 -14.22 18.13
CA SER A 469 14.23 -14.71 18.25
C SER A 469 14.34 -16.03 17.49
N ASN A 470 15.06 -16.04 16.38
CA ASN A 470 15.64 -17.28 15.84
C ASN A 470 16.77 -17.83 16.73
N ILE A 471 16.99 -17.21 17.89
CA ILE A 471 18.06 -17.53 18.84
C ILE A 471 17.38 -18.05 20.08
N ASP A 472 17.54 -19.35 20.35
CA ASP A 472 17.24 -19.90 21.67
C ASP A 472 18.43 -19.56 22.58
N PRO A 473 18.25 -18.63 23.56
CA PRO A 473 19.35 -18.26 24.45
C PRO A 473 19.93 -19.46 25.17
N ALA A 474 19.12 -20.50 25.46
CA ALA A 474 19.54 -21.71 26.14
C ALA A 474 20.65 -22.48 25.37
N THR A 475 20.75 -22.30 24.04
CA THR A 475 21.75 -22.95 23.19
C THR A 475 23.10 -22.21 23.10
N ILE A 476 23.16 -20.94 23.53
CA ILE A 476 24.39 -20.13 23.50
C ILE A 476 25.25 -20.42 24.74
N ASN A 477 26.57 -20.48 24.58
CA ASN A 477 27.50 -20.73 25.67
C ASN A 477 27.38 -19.68 26.78
N LEU A 478 27.17 -20.13 28.01
CA LEU A 478 27.16 -19.28 29.20
C LEU A 478 28.58 -18.83 29.53
N SER A 479 28.80 -17.52 29.63
CA SER A 479 30.09 -16.96 30.05
C SER A 479 30.30 -17.12 31.55
N SER A 480 31.55 -17.34 31.96
CA SER A 480 31.97 -17.24 33.37
C SER A 480 32.18 -15.79 33.84
N GLU A 481 32.24 -14.85 32.89
CA GLU A 481 32.35 -13.41 33.15
C GLU A 481 30.94 -12.82 33.36
N SER A 482 30.85 -11.69 34.06
CA SER A 482 29.59 -10.94 34.23
C SER A 482 29.61 -9.64 33.42
N THR A 483 28.42 -9.14 33.09
CA THR A 483 28.26 -7.82 32.47
C THR A 483 27.36 -6.93 33.32
N ASP A 484 27.38 -5.62 33.06
CA ASP A 484 26.61 -4.65 33.82
C ASP A 484 25.21 -4.49 33.19
N VAL A 485 24.19 -4.53 34.04
CA VAL A 485 22.79 -4.40 33.66
C VAL A 485 22.03 -3.59 34.71
N ASN A 486 20.92 -2.98 34.30
CA ASN A 486 19.97 -2.35 35.22
C ASN A 486 18.53 -2.52 34.73
N VAL A 487 17.62 -2.86 35.64
CA VAL A 487 16.17 -2.79 35.43
C VAL A 487 15.68 -1.51 36.09
N GLU A 488 15.29 -0.54 35.28
CA GLU A 488 14.90 0.79 35.74
C GLU A 488 13.40 0.87 36.01
N LEU A 489 12.56 0.32 35.10
CA LEU A 489 11.11 0.41 35.22
C LEU A 489 10.49 -0.98 35.19
N ILE A 490 9.58 -1.22 36.13
CA ILE A 490 8.64 -2.34 36.10
C ILE A 490 7.24 -1.73 36.01
N ASN A 491 6.52 -2.06 34.95
CA ASN A 491 5.21 -1.49 34.62
C ASN A 491 5.20 0.06 34.63
N GLY A 492 6.32 0.68 34.23
CA GLY A 492 6.47 2.14 34.17
C GLY A 492 6.86 2.81 35.49
N ASN A 493 7.08 2.06 36.58
CA ASN A 493 7.43 2.62 37.89
C ASN A 493 8.91 2.38 38.24
N SER A 494 9.58 3.42 38.74
CA SER A 494 11.03 3.47 39.00
C SER A 494 11.43 3.18 40.47
N GLU A 495 10.92 2.09 41.05
CA GLU A 495 11.21 1.56 42.42
C GLU A 495 10.36 2.09 43.59
N GLN A 496 9.63 1.17 44.27
CA GLN A 496 9.65 0.92 45.74
C GLN A 496 8.63 -0.13 46.22
N ASP A 497 7.78 -0.72 45.37
CA ASP A 497 6.92 -1.83 45.77
C ASP A 497 7.42 -3.18 45.22
N ASN A 498 8.12 -3.92 46.06
CA ASN A 498 8.30 -5.37 45.93
C ASN A 498 6.96 -6.11 46.15
N SER A 499 5.93 -5.81 45.34
CA SER A 499 4.68 -6.59 45.26
C SER A 499 3.66 -5.91 44.33
N SER A 500 4.00 -5.62 43.06
CA SER A 500 2.93 -5.33 42.09
C SER A 500 2.26 -6.63 41.68
N LEU A 501 1.12 -6.89 42.32
CA LEU A 501 0.26 -8.04 42.09
C LEU A 501 -0.44 -7.89 40.74
N LEU A 502 0.13 -8.52 39.71
CA LEU A 502 -0.47 -8.52 38.40
C LEU A 502 -1.54 -9.62 38.35
N SER A 503 -2.81 -9.19 38.33
CA SER A 503 -3.95 -10.04 38.01
C SER A 503 -4.29 -9.80 36.53
N ASP A 504 -3.89 -10.74 35.68
CA ASP A 504 -4.17 -10.78 34.24
C ASP A 504 -3.85 -9.50 33.43
N GLY A 505 -2.68 -9.49 32.77
CA GLY A 505 -2.27 -8.40 31.88
C GLY A 505 -0.91 -8.61 31.19
N ILE A 506 -0.22 -7.50 30.92
CA ILE A 506 1.17 -7.49 30.43
C ILE A 506 2.09 -7.04 31.58
N PHE A 507 3.14 -7.79 31.80
CA PHE A 507 4.29 -7.40 32.60
C PHE A 507 5.29 -6.66 31.71
N ASN A 508 5.48 -5.36 31.95
CA ASN A 508 6.45 -4.53 31.23
C ASN A 508 7.71 -4.36 32.07
N VAL A 509 8.87 -4.51 31.43
CA VAL A 509 10.16 -4.28 32.05
C VAL A 509 11.09 -3.54 31.10
N SER A 510 11.79 -2.53 31.61
CA SER A 510 12.74 -1.76 30.82
C SER A 510 13.96 -1.32 31.61
N GLY A 511 15.02 -1.01 30.90
CA GLY A 511 16.29 -0.59 31.49
C GLY A 511 17.41 -0.59 30.47
N TRP A 512 18.61 -0.95 30.90
CA TRP A 512 19.78 -1.05 30.02
C TRP A 512 20.68 -2.24 30.36
N ALA A 513 21.41 -2.72 29.36
CA ALA A 513 22.43 -3.75 29.48
C ALA A 513 23.58 -3.48 28.51
N ILE A 514 24.82 -3.72 28.92
CA ILE A 514 26.01 -3.57 28.08
C ILE A 514 26.69 -4.92 27.86
N ASP A 515 27.56 -5.02 26.86
CA ASP A 515 28.58 -6.06 26.78
C ASP A 515 29.92 -5.45 27.21
N LYS A 516 30.20 -5.58 28.52
CA LYS A 516 31.37 -4.99 29.16
C LYS A 516 32.68 -5.53 28.60
N VAL A 517 32.71 -6.82 28.24
CA VAL A 517 33.89 -7.51 27.74
C VAL A 517 34.27 -6.98 26.35
N ALA A 518 33.27 -6.81 25.47
CA ALA A 518 33.48 -6.25 24.15
C ALA A 518 33.61 -4.71 24.14
N GLY A 519 33.26 -4.04 25.24
CA GLY A 519 33.14 -2.58 25.29
C GLY A 519 32.11 -2.04 24.29
N ASN A 520 31.03 -2.78 24.04
CA ASN A 520 30.01 -2.47 23.04
C ASN A 520 28.58 -2.76 23.53
N SER A 521 27.55 -2.28 22.82
CA SER A 521 26.17 -2.70 23.09
C SER A 521 26.00 -4.20 22.83
N PRO A 522 25.16 -4.90 23.61
CA PRO A 522 24.88 -6.31 23.37
C PRO A 522 24.16 -6.50 22.03
N SER A 523 24.27 -7.69 21.45
CA SER A 523 23.52 -8.00 20.23
C SER A 523 22.03 -8.13 20.51
N LYS A 524 21.67 -8.75 21.66
CA LYS A 524 20.28 -8.94 22.13
C LYS A 524 20.22 -9.00 23.65
N VAL A 525 19.04 -8.67 24.19
CA VAL A 525 18.72 -8.81 25.61
C VAL A 525 17.45 -9.64 25.73
N PHE A 526 17.42 -10.56 26.69
CA PHE A 526 16.27 -11.38 27.05
C PHE A 526 15.96 -11.21 28.52
N ILE A 527 14.68 -11.21 28.86
CA ILE A 527 14.19 -11.33 30.22
C ILE A 527 13.92 -12.80 30.48
N LYS A 528 14.62 -13.36 31.46
CA LYS A 528 14.41 -14.72 31.92
C LYS A 528 13.54 -14.70 33.18
N ILE A 529 12.44 -15.45 33.13
CA ILE A 529 11.54 -15.70 34.26
C ILE A 529 11.38 -17.22 34.33
N ASP A 530 11.83 -17.81 35.43
CA ASP A 530 12.00 -19.25 35.57
C ASP A 530 12.83 -19.83 34.40
N ASP A 531 12.28 -20.79 33.67
CA ASP A 531 12.92 -21.46 32.52
C ASP A 531 12.57 -20.79 31.17
N LYS A 532 11.80 -19.69 31.18
CA LYS A 532 11.34 -19.03 29.95
C LYS A 532 12.14 -17.76 29.67
N TYR A 533 12.48 -17.57 28.39
CA TYR A 533 13.17 -16.38 27.89
C TYR A 533 12.21 -15.55 27.03
N TYR A 534 12.16 -14.25 27.29
CA TYR A 534 11.38 -13.27 26.54
C TYR A 534 12.32 -12.23 25.94
N GLN A 535 12.44 -12.19 24.62
CA GLN A 535 13.34 -11.23 23.98
C GLN A 535 12.84 -9.79 24.20
N ALA A 536 13.75 -8.87 24.48
CA ALA A 536 13.49 -7.45 24.63
C ALA A 536 13.83 -6.68 23.34
N ARG A 537 13.12 -5.57 23.10
CA ARG A 537 13.38 -4.62 22.03
C ARG A 537 14.54 -3.72 22.44
N THR A 538 15.48 -3.51 21.53
CA THR A 538 16.59 -2.58 21.74
C THR A 538 16.12 -1.14 21.64
N VAL A 539 16.50 -0.30 22.59
CA VAL A 539 16.17 1.12 22.65
C VAL A 539 17.45 1.96 22.69
N ILE A 540 17.41 3.13 22.05
CA ILE A 540 18.54 4.06 22.05
C ILE A 540 18.62 4.78 23.40
N ARG A 541 19.80 4.72 24.05
CA ARG A 541 20.09 5.34 25.35
C ARG A 541 21.38 6.14 25.29
N GLU A 542 21.27 7.40 24.88
CA GLU A 542 22.43 8.31 24.80
C GLU A 542 22.97 8.69 26.18
N ASP A 543 22.10 8.73 27.18
CA ASP A 543 22.43 8.94 28.59
C ASP A 543 23.32 7.82 29.14
N VAL A 544 23.02 6.55 28.82
CA VAL A 544 23.87 5.40 29.20
C VAL A 544 25.24 5.50 28.52
N ALA A 545 25.26 5.83 27.23
CA ALA A 545 26.53 6.03 26.51
C ALA A 545 27.38 7.17 27.11
N LYS A 546 26.75 8.25 27.59
CA LYS A 546 27.43 9.35 28.28
C LYS A 546 27.92 8.95 29.67
N TYR A 547 27.12 8.23 30.45
CA TYR A 547 27.48 7.78 31.80
C TYR A 547 28.75 6.92 31.81
N PHE A 548 28.87 6.01 30.85
CA PHE A 548 30.03 5.13 30.68
C PHE A 548 31.15 5.73 29.81
N ASP A 549 31.00 6.97 29.32
CA ASP A 549 31.90 7.61 28.36
C ASP A 549 32.23 6.73 27.13
N ASN A 550 31.23 6.01 26.62
CA ASN A 550 31.40 5.11 25.48
C ASN A 550 30.21 5.20 24.51
N LYS A 551 30.43 5.86 23.38
CA LYS A 551 29.42 6.03 22.31
C LYS A 551 28.88 4.72 21.74
N LYS A 552 29.64 3.62 21.85
CA LYS A 552 29.19 2.30 21.38
C LYS A 552 28.02 1.75 22.19
N TYR A 553 27.81 2.22 23.42
CA TYR A 553 26.66 1.85 24.26
C TYR A 553 25.35 2.55 23.90
N LYS A 554 25.31 3.33 22.81
CA LYS A 554 24.08 4.04 22.41
C LYS A 554 22.88 3.12 22.19
N LYS A 555 23.09 1.82 21.90
CA LYS A 555 22.05 0.80 21.75
C LYS A 555 21.95 -0.15 22.96
N ALA A 556 22.29 0.32 24.16
CA ALA A 556 22.26 -0.48 25.39
C ALA A 556 20.87 -0.59 26.04
N GLY A 557 19.88 0.21 25.61
CA GLY A 557 18.54 0.19 26.19
C GLY A 557 17.76 -1.06 25.81
N PHE A 558 16.88 -1.50 26.70
CA PHE A 558 15.93 -2.57 26.40
C PHE A 558 14.53 -2.27 26.96
N GLU A 559 13.50 -2.77 26.26
CA GLU A 559 12.10 -2.80 26.70
C GLU A 559 11.48 -4.15 26.35
N CYS A 560 10.75 -4.76 27.27
CA CYS A 560 10.09 -6.04 27.06
C CYS A 560 8.67 -6.04 27.64
N SER A 561 7.72 -6.59 26.87
CA SER A 561 6.32 -6.75 27.25
C SER A 561 5.97 -8.24 27.26
N ILE A 562 5.68 -8.78 28.45
CA ILE A 562 5.49 -10.21 28.67
C ILE A 562 4.03 -10.49 29.05
N PRO A 563 3.31 -11.38 28.35
CA PRO A 563 1.99 -11.82 28.80
C PRO A 563 2.09 -12.55 30.14
N THR A 564 1.41 -12.03 31.16
CA THR A 564 1.40 -12.65 32.50
C THR A 564 0.83 -14.07 32.50
N LYS A 565 -0.02 -14.40 31.52
CA LYS A 565 -0.54 -15.77 31.28
C LYS A 565 0.55 -16.82 31.03
N ASP A 566 1.73 -16.39 30.57
CA ASP A 566 2.84 -17.31 30.28
C ASP A 566 3.66 -17.60 31.54
N ILE A 567 3.37 -16.92 32.65
CA ILE A 567 4.06 -17.02 33.92
C ILE A 567 3.14 -17.72 34.93
N LYS A 568 3.72 -18.61 35.74
CA LYS A 568 2.96 -19.29 36.80
C LYS A 568 2.60 -18.28 37.90
N LYS A 569 1.56 -18.60 38.67
CA LYS A 569 1.25 -17.82 39.88
C LYS A 569 2.33 -18.05 40.94
N GLY A 570 2.68 -17.02 41.68
CA GLY A 570 3.72 -17.05 42.70
C GLY A 570 4.74 -15.94 42.55
N LYS A 571 5.80 -16.01 43.35
CA LYS A 571 6.90 -15.05 43.36
C LYS A 571 8.03 -15.53 42.45
N HIS A 572 8.45 -14.69 41.51
CA HIS A 572 9.46 -14.99 40.52
C HIS A 572 10.59 -13.96 40.55
N LYS A 573 11.80 -14.42 40.21
CA LYS A 573 12.95 -13.53 40.00
C LYS A 573 13.00 -13.05 38.55
N VAL A 574 13.43 -11.81 38.36
CA VAL A 574 13.70 -11.26 37.02
C VAL A 574 15.20 -11.35 36.76
N THR A 575 15.58 -12.15 35.77
CA THR A 575 16.98 -12.31 35.35
C THR A 575 17.15 -11.72 33.96
N LEU A 576 18.23 -10.99 33.71
CA LEU A 576 18.60 -10.51 32.39
C LEU A 576 19.58 -11.48 31.75
N CYS A 577 19.22 -12.01 30.58
CA CYS A 577 20.09 -12.79 29.72
C CYS A 577 20.58 -11.89 28.58
N VAL A 578 21.83 -11.46 28.65
CA VAL A 578 22.47 -10.55 27.70
C VAL A 578 23.30 -11.36 26.72
N ILE A 579 23.01 -11.24 25.42
CA ILE A 579 23.83 -11.86 24.37
C ILE A 579 24.93 -10.88 23.97
N SER A 580 26.17 -11.35 24.03
CA SER A 580 27.37 -10.62 23.61
C SER A 580 27.23 -10.01 22.21
N ASN A 581 28.01 -8.97 21.94
CA ASN A 581 27.93 -8.20 20.70
C ASN A 581 28.20 -9.06 19.44
N ASP A 582 29.06 -10.08 19.53
CA ASP A 582 29.34 -11.03 18.45
C ASP A 582 28.30 -12.18 18.36
N GLY A 583 27.52 -12.39 19.41
CA GLY A 583 26.49 -13.43 19.47
C GLY A 583 26.97 -14.78 20.00
N GLU A 584 28.25 -14.92 20.37
CA GLU A 584 28.84 -16.23 20.71
C GLU A 584 28.64 -16.64 22.17
N LYS A 585 28.50 -15.66 23.06
CA LYS A 585 28.33 -15.86 24.51
C LYS A 585 27.05 -15.22 25.03
N ARG A 586 26.52 -15.79 26.12
CA ARG A 586 25.45 -15.19 26.93
C ARG A 586 25.94 -14.92 28.35
N TYR A 587 25.45 -13.83 28.94
CA TYR A 587 25.61 -13.48 30.35
C TYR A 587 24.23 -13.57 31.01
N GLU A 588 24.09 -14.32 32.12
CA GLU A 588 22.88 -14.30 32.94
C GLU A 588 23.15 -13.50 34.22
N VAL A 589 22.41 -12.41 34.41
CA VAL A 589 22.60 -11.48 35.54
C VAL A 589 21.29 -11.34 36.30
N ASP A 590 21.29 -11.66 37.60
CA ASP A 590 20.14 -11.41 38.48
C ASP A 590 19.95 -9.89 38.57
N SER A 591 18.76 -9.40 38.20
CA SER A 591 18.48 -7.96 38.25
C SER A 591 18.28 -7.44 39.67
N GLY A 592 18.19 -8.34 40.67
CA GLY A 592 17.83 -8.00 42.04
C GLY A 592 16.33 -7.69 42.22
N LYS A 593 15.51 -7.80 41.17
CA LYS A 593 14.06 -7.57 41.21
C LYS A 593 13.28 -8.88 41.34
N SER A 594 12.23 -8.87 42.15
CA SER A 594 11.29 -9.99 42.29
C SER A 594 9.84 -9.52 42.13
N ILE A 595 9.00 -10.33 41.50
CA ILE A 595 7.63 -9.97 41.14
C ILE A 595 6.69 -11.11 41.52
N GLU A 596 5.51 -10.77 42.03
CA GLU A 596 4.48 -11.73 42.42
C GLU A 596 3.30 -11.68 41.44
N PHE A 597 3.02 -12.80 40.78
CA PHE A 597 1.89 -12.97 39.87
C PHE A 597 0.76 -13.69 40.61
N LYS A 598 -0.45 -13.13 40.61
CA LYS A 598 -1.57 -13.58 41.45
C LYS A 598 -2.62 -14.42 40.74
#